data_AF-A0A2J6XFZ2-F1
#
_entry.id   AF-A0A2J6XFZ2-F1
#
_cell.length_a   1.000
_cell.length_b   1.000
_cell.length_c   1.000
_cell.angle_alpha   90.00
_cell.angle_beta   90.00
_cell.angle_gamma   90.00
#
_symmetry.space_group_name_H-M   'P 1'
#
loop_
_entity.id
_entity.type
_entity.pdbx_description
1 polymer ?
#
loop_
_entity_poly.entity_id
_entity_poly.type
_entity_poly.pdbx_seq_one_letter_code
_entity_poly.pdbx_strand_id
1 'polypeptide(L)' 'RYASPVNVDSFRKVISLVGLNRAGLKRIGPAAMRIAEAEGLFAHAAAVRTRLESLDNDGRE' A
#
# COMPACT_ATOMS: atom_id res chain seq x y z
N ARG A 1 8.02 32.18 -2.13
CA ARG A 1 6.56 32.47 -2.19
C ARG A 1 5.84 31.15 -2.36
N TYR A 2 5.26 30.58 -1.29
CA TYR A 2 4.76 29.19 -1.27
C TYR A 2 3.53 28.98 -0.38
N ALA A 3 3.10 30.00 0.36
CA ALA A 3 1.97 29.93 1.28
C ALA A 3 0.75 30.65 0.70
N SER A 4 -0.44 30.12 1.01
CA SER A 4 -1.73 30.71 0.66
C SER A 4 -2.29 31.54 1.82
N PRO A 5 -3.13 32.56 1.56
CA PRO A 5 -3.90 33.25 2.60
C PRO A 5 -4.81 32.28 3.38
N VAL A 6 -5.12 32.62 4.63
CA VAL A 6 -5.99 31.82 5.50
C VAL A 6 -7.37 31.63 4.85
N ASN A 7 -7.84 30.39 4.85
CA ASN A 7 -9.15 29.98 4.34
C ASN A 7 -9.65 28.73 5.10
N VAL A 8 -10.77 28.15 4.68
CA VAL A 8 -11.36 26.97 5.36
C VAL A 8 -10.42 25.76 5.37
N ASP A 9 -9.64 25.56 4.32
CA ASP A 9 -8.69 24.44 4.23
C ASP A 9 -7.54 24.59 5.23
N SER A 10 -7.28 25.81 5.73
CA SER A 10 -6.33 26.04 6.83
C SER A 10 -6.76 25.36 8.14
N PHE A 11 -8.04 24.99 8.26
CA PHE A 11 -8.62 24.35 9.45
C PHE A 11 -9.12 22.93 9.18
N ARG A 12 -8.84 22.36 8.00
CA ARG A 12 -9.20 21.00 7.62
C ARG A 12 -7.95 20.14 7.45
N LYS A 13 -8.10 18.83 7.66
CA LYS A 13 -7.06 17.83 7.35
C LYS A 13 -7.60 16.84 6.32
N VAL A 14 -6.88 16.67 5.22
CA VAL A 14 -7.16 15.60 4.25
C VAL A 14 -6.60 14.29 4.79
N ILE A 15 -7.44 13.25 4.81
CA ILE A 15 -7.09 11.88 5.20
C ILE A 15 -7.30 10.98 3.98
N SER A 16 -6.25 10.28 3.56
CA SER A 16 -6.34 9.32 2.46
C SER A 16 -6.93 8.00 2.93
N LEU A 17 -7.86 7.44 2.15
CA LEU A 17 -8.42 6.10 2.34
C LEU A 17 -7.90 5.19 1.23
N VAL A 18 -7.36 4.03 1.59
CA VAL A 18 -6.82 3.05 0.64
C VAL A 18 -7.42 1.68 0.92
N GLY A 19 -7.96 1.04 -0.11
CA GLY A 19 -8.46 -0.32 -0.08
C GLY A 19 -7.81 -1.16 -1.18
N LEU A 20 -7.60 -2.45 -0.91
CA LEU A 20 -6.95 -3.38 -1.84
C LEU A 20 -7.72 -4.70 -1.87
N ASN A 21 -8.09 -5.14 -3.07
CA ASN A 21 -8.72 -6.44 -3.30
C ASN A 21 -7.68 -7.48 -3.78
N ARG A 22 -8.11 -8.74 -3.94
CA ARG A 22 -7.22 -9.86 -4.31
C ARG A 22 -6.53 -9.64 -5.65
N ALA A 23 -7.27 -9.23 -6.69
CA ALA A 23 -6.71 -8.95 -8.02
C ALA A 23 -5.69 -7.78 -7.98
N GLY A 24 -6.00 -6.74 -7.21
CA GLY A 24 -5.08 -5.63 -6.96
C GLY A 24 -3.80 -6.08 -6.28
N LEU A 25 -3.92 -6.87 -5.21
CA LEU A 25 -2.76 -7.40 -4.49
C LEU A 25 -1.88 -8.29 -5.37
N LYS A 26 -2.47 -9.20 -6.17
CA LYS A 26 -1.72 -10.01 -7.14
C LYS A 26 -0.95 -9.15 -8.14
N ARG A 27 -1.54 -8.04 -8.59
CA ARG A 27 -0.93 -7.13 -9.57
C ARG A 27 0.20 -6.28 -9.00
N ILE A 28 0.02 -5.65 -7.84
CA ILE A 28 1.00 -4.68 -7.30
C ILE A 28 1.90 -5.23 -6.19
N GLY A 29 1.49 -6.32 -5.54
CA GLY A 29 2.21 -6.95 -4.43
C GLY A 29 3.66 -7.31 -4.77
N PRO A 30 3.95 -7.97 -5.91
CA PRO A 30 5.32 -8.32 -6.28
C PRO A 30 6.25 -7.09 -6.42
N ALA A 31 5.72 -5.97 -6.90
CA ALA A 31 6.50 -4.73 -7.01
C ALA A 31 6.75 -4.10 -5.63
N ALA A 32 5.71 -4.02 -4.79
CA ALA A 32 5.83 -3.51 -3.42
C ALA A 32 6.84 -4.33 -2.59
N MET A 33 6.83 -5.65 -2.73
CA MET A 33 7.78 -6.55 -2.07
C MET A 33 9.21 -6.31 -2.55
N ARG A 34 9.43 -6.18 -3.87
CA ARG A 34 10.76 -5.87 -4.43
C ARG A 34 11.33 -4.54 -3.94
N ILE A 35 10.50 -3.50 -3.85
CA ILE A 35 10.92 -2.19 -3.32
C ILE A 35 11.33 -2.35 -1.85
N ALA A 36 10.50 -3.00 -1.05
CA ALA A 36 10.79 -3.22 0.37
C ALA A 36 12.08 -4.04 0.60
N GLU A 37 12.34 -5.07 -0.22
CA GLU A 37 13.58 -5.86 -0.15
C GLU A 37 14.81 -5.01 -0.53
N ALA A 38 14.71 -4.19 -1.58
CA ALA A 38 15.79 -3.29 -2.00
C ALA A 38 16.12 -2.22 -0.94
N GLU A 39 15.13 -1.81 -0.15
CA GLU A 39 15.29 -0.87 0.98
C GLU A 39 15.70 -1.56 2.29
N GLY A 40 15.86 -2.90 2.30
CA GLY A 40 16.17 -3.66 3.52
C GLY A 40 15.01 -3.78 4.51
N LEU A 41 13.79 -3.41 4.12
CA LEU A 41 12.57 -3.45 4.91
C LEU A 41 11.91 -4.83 4.86
N PHE A 42 12.63 -5.87 5.25
CA PHE A 42 12.19 -7.26 5.08
C PHE A 42 10.85 -7.59 5.75
N ALA A 43 10.50 -6.93 6.86
CA ALA A 43 9.19 -7.10 7.50
C ALA A 43 8.03 -6.61 6.61
N HIS A 44 8.22 -5.51 5.86
CA HIS A 44 7.22 -5.01 4.92
C HIS A 44 7.07 -5.98 3.73
N ALA A 45 8.19 -6.48 3.21
CA ALA A 45 8.19 -7.50 2.16
C ALA A 45 7.46 -8.78 2.61
N ALA A 46 7.77 -9.28 3.81
CA ALA A 46 7.14 -10.46 4.39
C ALA A 46 5.63 -10.29 4.56
N ALA A 47 5.17 -9.11 5.00
CA ALA A 47 3.74 -8.83 5.13
C ALA A 47 2.98 -8.98 3.79
N VAL A 48 3.60 -8.57 2.67
CA VAL A 48 3.02 -8.77 1.34
C VAL A 48 3.08 -10.25 0.94
N ARG A 49 4.23 -10.90 1.14
CA ARG A 49 4.46 -12.30 0.79
C ARG A 49 3.45 -13.25 1.42
N THR A 50 3.25 -13.17 2.73
CA THR A 50 2.29 -14.03 3.46
C THR A 50 0.87 -13.90 2.92
N ARG A 51 0.47 -12.71 2.46
CA ARG A 51 -0.86 -12.51 1.87
C ARG A 51 -0.96 -13.10 0.47
N LEU A 52 0.09 -13.02 -0.34
CA LEU A 52 0.14 -13.65 -1.67
C LEU A 52 0.09 -15.18 -1.54
N GLU A 53 0.89 -15.77 -0.66
CA GLU A 53 0.89 -17.22 -0.39
C GLU A 53 -0.49 -17.70 0.10
N SER A 54 -1.17 -16.92 0.95
CA SER A 54 -2.54 -17.21 1.37
C SER A 54 -3.55 -17.15 0.22
N LEU A 55 -3.32 -16.34 -0.82
CA LEU A 55 -4.22 -16.31 -1.99
C LEU A 55 -4.05 -17.55 -2.86
N ASP A 56 -2.83 -18.05 -2.99
CA ASP A 56 -2.52 -19.23 -3.78
C ASP A 56 -3.07 -20.50 -3.11
N ASN A 57 -3.04 -20.56 -1.77
CA ASN A 57 -3.60 -21.66 -0.99
C ASN A 57 -5.14 -21.64 -0.87
N ASP A 58 -5.80 -20.50 -1.12
CA ASP A 58 -7.25 -20.34 -0.93
C ASP A 58 -8.10 -21.00 -2.04
N GLY A 59 -7.48 -21.65 -3.04
CA GLY A 59 -8.09 -22.58 -4.00
C GLY A 59 -9.28 -22.08 -4.83
N ARG A 60 -9.62 -20.79 -4.73
CA ARG A 60 -10.73 -20.15 -5.46
C ARG A 60 -10.14 -19.41 -6.66
N GLU A 61 -9.97 -20.14 -7.75
CA GLU A 61 -10.09 -19.56 -9.09
C GLU A 61 -11.57 -19.42 -9.46
#